data_AF-A0AA35UN59-F1
#
_entry.id   AF-A0AA35UN59-F1
#
_cell.length_a   1.000
_cell.length_b   1.000
_cell.length_c   1.000
_cell.angle_alpha   90.00
_cell.angle_beta   90.00
_cell.angle_gamma   90.00
#
_symmetry.space_group_name_H-M   'P 1'
#
loop_
_entity.id
_entity.type
_entity.pdbx_description
1 polymer ?
#
loop_
_entity_poly.entity_id
_entity_poly.type
_entity_poly.pdbx_seq_one_letter_code
_entity_poly.pdbx_strand_id
1 'polypeptide(L)'
;MLTASASSSSLPQNSRSFALSKKVSSAHALPPSYRSLMTTDDSRILDFYVDDFDVDTDGKRFIWQGICKFPFIDEERLLDSTKMIKKELTEEEAKRNPENVDK
;
A
#
# COMPACT_ATOMS: atom_id res chain seq x y z
N MET A 1 -1.89 -14.47 -48.70
CA MET A 1 -3.27 -14.45 -48.15
C MET A 1 -3.29 -15.24 -46.85
N LEU A 2 -3.36 -14.56 -45.71
CA LEU A 2 -3.86 -15.10 -44.44
C LEU A 2 -4.38 -13.91 -43.62
N THR A 3 -5.68 -13.91 -43.37
CA THR A 3 -6.42 -12.90 -42.60
C THR A 3 -6.43 -13.28 -41.13
N ALA A 4 -6.05 -12.37 -40.24
CA ALA A 4 -6.35 -12.48 -38.81
C ALA A 4 -7.29 -11.34 -38.43
N SER A 5 -8.51 -11.69 -38.05
CA SER A 5 -9.55 -10.80 -37.56
C SER A 5 -9.18 -10.33 -36.15
N ALA A 6 -9.01 -9.02 -35.97
CA ALA A 6 -8.86 -8.42 -34.64
C ALA A 6 -10.25 -8.02 -34.14
N SER A 7 -10.71 -8.73 -33.11
CA SER A 7 -11.94 -8.43 -32.38
C SER A 7 -11.84 -7.05 -31.74
N SER A 8 -12.84 -6.22 -32.02
CA SER A 8 -12.96 -4.86 -31.48
C SER A 8 -13.25 -4.91 -29.97
N SER A 9 -12.28 -4.51 -29.16
CA SER A 9 -12.56 -3.91 -27.85
C SER A 9 -11.72 -2.64 -27.76
N SER A 10 -12.30 -1.53 -28.21
CA SER A 10 -11.73 -0.19 -28.11
C SER A 10 -11.66 0.19 -26.62
N LEU A 11 -10.47 0.06 -26.03
CA LEU A 11 -10.13 0.83 -24.84
C LEU A 11 -9.94 2.29 -25.29
N PRO A 12 -10.53 3.28 -24.61
CA PRO A 12 -10.37 4.68 -24.98
C PRO A 12 -8.90 5.11 -24.83
N GLN A 13 -8.38 5.80 -25.85
CA GLN A 13 -6.97 6.19 -26.05
C GLN A 13 -6.38 7.14 -24.96
N ASN A 14 -7.10 7.43 -23.88
CA ASN A 14 -6.73 8.41 -22.86
C ASN A 14 -6.44 7.80 -21.46
N SER A 15 -6.50 6.48 -21.31
CA SER A 15 -6.12 5.78 -20.07
C SER A 15 -4.61 5.58 -20.01
N ARG A 16 -3.87 6.62 -19.60
CA ARG A 16 -2.45 6.47 -19.26
C ARG A 16 -2.36 5.97 -17.83
N SER A 17 -2.25 4.65 -17.66
CA SER A 17 -1.82 4.07 -16.39
C SER A 17 -0.40 4.50 -16.12
N PHE A 18 -0.19 5.29 -15.07
CA PHE A 18 1.14 5.62 -14.59
C PHE A 18 1.47 4.67 -13.44
N ALA A 19 2.52 3.87 -13.60
CA ALA A 19 3.12 3.13 -12.50
C ALA A 19 3.88 4.13 -11.62
N LEU A 20 3.44 4.29 -10.38
CA LEU A 20 4.15 5.09 -9.39
C LEU A 20 4.90 4.17 -8.44
N SER A 21 6.23 4.24 -8.50
CA SER A 21 7.12 3.54 -7.56
C SER A 21 7.18 4.29 -6.22
N LYS A 22 6.50 3.79 -5.20
CA LYS A 22 6.62 4.21 -3.80
C LYS A 22 7.46 3.20 -3.02
N LYS A 23 8.77 3.42 -3.01
CA LYS A 23 9.66 2.81 -2.01
C LYS A 23 9.18 3.20 -0.60
N VAL A 24 9.25 2.27 0.36
CA VAL A 24 8.95 2.53 1.78
C VAL A 24 9.94 3.56 2.35
N SER A 25 9.63 4.84 2.16
CA SER A 25 10.48 5.97 2.60
C SER A 25 10.16 6.38 4.04
N SER A 26 8.89 6.28 4.44
CA SER A 26 8.39 6.72 5.75
C SER A 26 8.57 5.71 6.88
N ALA A 27 9.22 4.56 6.62
CA ALA A 27 9.56 3.56 7.63
C ALA A 27 10.37 4.12 8.81
N HIS A 28 11.05 5.24 8.61
CA HIS A 28 11.83 5.93 9.63
C HIS A 28 10.98 6.58 10.74
N ALA A 29 9.70 6.86 10.48
CA ALA A 29 8.81 7.48 11.44
C ALA A 29 8.33 6.51 12.53
N LEU A 30 8.53 5.21 12.34
CA LEU A 30 8.13 4.17 13.28
C LEU A 30 9.33 3.65 14.08
N PRO A 31 9.08 3.11 15.30
CA PRO A 31 10.05 2.31 16.03
C PRO A 31 10.72 1.24 15.18
N PRO A 32 11.98 0.87 15.47
CA PRO A 32 12.70 -0.17 14.73
C PRO A 32 11.92 -1.48 14.60
N SER A 33 11.20 -1.90 15.65
CA SER A 33 10.41 -3.15 15.65
C SER A 33 9.28 -3.12 14.61
N TYR A 34 8.61 -1.98 14.44
CA TYR A 34 7.56 -1.80 13.44
C TYR A 34 8.11 -1.67 12.03
N ARG A 35 9.33 -1.14 11.88
CA ARG A 35 9.97 -0.98 10.56
C ARG A 35 10.15 -2.32 9.87
N SER A 36 10.51 -3.36 10.62
CA SER A 36 10.68 -4.72 10.08
C SER A 36 9.41 -5.25 9.40
N LEU A 37 8.22 -4.86 9.86
CA LEU A 37 6.95 -5.26 9.21
C LEU A 37 6.72 -4.66 7.83
N MET A 38 7.39 -3.55 7.51
CA MET A 38 7.22 -2.88 6.22
C MET A 38 8.36 -3.20 5.25
N THR A 39 9.45 -3.79 5.73
CA THR A 39 10.71 -3.91 4.96
C THR A 39 11.17 -5.35 4.78
N THR A 40 10.77 -6.26 5.67
CA THR A 40 11.22 -7.66 5.64
C THR A 40 10.24 -8.51 4.83
N ASP A 41 10.79 -9.37 3.95
CA ASP A 41 10.01 -10.27 3.09
C ASP A 41 9.17 -11.29 3.89
N ASP A 42 9.57 -11.59 5.13
CA ASP A 42 8.87 -12.50 6.04
C ASP A 42 7.61 -11.87 6.69
N SER A 43 7.38 -10.58 6.45
CA SER A 43 6.30 -9.86 7.12
C SER A 43 4.94 -10.21 6.53
N ARG A 44 3.99 -10.51 7.41
CA ARG A 44 2.62 -10.82 7.03
C ARG A 44 1.86 -9.62 6.45
N ILE A 45 2.42 -8.42 6.33
CA ILE A 45 1.70 -7.25 5.81
C ILE A 45 2.43 -6.56 4.66
N LEU A 46 3.44 -7.22 4.09
CA LEU A 46 4.28 -6.66 3.04
C LEU A 46 3.50 -6.28 1.77
N ASP A 47 2.45 -7.03 1.47
CA ASP A 47 1.54 -6.78 0.35
C ASP A 47 0.76 -5.46 0.48
N PHE A 48 0.70 -4.87 1.67
CA PHE A 48 0.18 -3.51 1.87
C PHE A 48 1.19 -2.42 1.49
N TYR A 49 2.40 -2.78 1.10
CA TYR A 49 3.49 -1.87 0.77
C TYR A 49 4.10 -2.22 -0.59
N VAL A 50 3.25 -2.40 -1.60
CA VAL A 50 3.70 -2.59 -2.98
C VAL A 50 4.49 -1.39 -3.48
N ASP A 51 5.61 -1.65 -4.15
CA ASP A 51 6.42 -0.60 -4.76
C ASP A 51 5.64 0.11 -5.87
N ASP A 52 4.97 -0.62 -6.76
CA ASP A 52 4.25 -0.03 -7.90
C ASP A 52 2.73 -0.19 -7.77
N PHE A 53 2.00 0.89 -8.06
CA PHE A 53 0.54 0.87 -8.19
C PHE A 53 0.08 1.67 -9.40
N ASP A 54 -1.07 1.28 -9.94
CA ASP A 54 -1.68 1.95 -11.08
C ASP A 54 -2.49 3.16 -10.63
N VAL A 55 -2.27 4.29 -11.29
CA VAL A 55 -3.14 5.46 -11.19
C VAL A 55 -3.99 5.57 -12.46
N ASP A 56 -5.30 5.53 -12.27
CA ASP A 56 -6.27 5.74 -13.33
C ASP A 56 -6.67 7.21 -13.39
N THR A 57 -6.28 7.90 -14.47
CA THR A 57 -6.58 9.32 -14.60
C THR A 57 -7.93 9.60 -15.25
N ASP A 58 -8.69 8.62 -15.76
CA ASP A 58 -10.02 8.82 -16.40
C ASP A 58 -10.12 10.10 -17.27
N GLY A 59 -9.10 10.37 -18.09
CA GLY A 59 -9.02 11.56 -18.95
C GLY A 59 -8.63 12.88 -18.26
N LYS A 60 -8.35 12.89 -16.95
CA LYS A 60 -7.85 14.05 -16.20
C LYS A 60 -6.38 14.33 -16.52
N ARG A 61 -6.03 15.63 -16.46
CA ARG A 61 -4.72 16.14 -16.91
C ARG A 61 -3.59 15.88 -15.92
N PHE A 62 -3.87 15.83 -14.63
CA PHE A 62 -2.85 15.71 -13.59
C PHE A 62 -3.01 14.43 -12.78
N ILE A 63 -1.90 13.76 -12.48
CA ILE A 63 -1.85 12.47 -11.77
C ILE A 63 -2.49 12.56 -10.37
N TRP A 64 -2.35 13.69 -9.67
CA TRP A 64 -2.96 13.90 -8.35
C TRP A 64 -4.50 13.90 -8.38
N GLN A 65 -5.11 14.04 -9.55
CA GLN A 65 -6.56 13.95 -9.73
C GLN A 65 -7.03 12.53 -10.05
N GLY A 66 -6.10 11.61 -10.31
CA GLY A 66 -6.37 10.21 -10.64
C GLY A 66 -6.74 9.38 -9.42
N ILE A 67 -7.30 8.21 -9.67
CA ILE A 67 -7.68 7.23 -8.66
C ILE A 67 -6.55 6.22 -8.52
N CYS A 68 -5.94 6.16 -7.34
CA CYS A 68 -4.93 5.16 -7.02
C CYS A 68 -5.60 3.80 -6.77
N LYS A 69 -5.22 2.79 -7.53
CA LYS A 69 -5.72 1.42 -7.36
C LYS A 69 -4.83 0.69 -6.37
N PHE A 70 -5.25 0.66 -5.10
CA PHE A 70 -4.54 -0.05 -4.04
C PHE A 70 -5.36 -1.26 -3.56
N PRO A 71 -4.74 -2.39 -3.22
CA PRO A 71 -5.43 -3.45 -2.50
C PRO A 71 -5.91 -2.90 -1.15
N PHE A 72 -7.17 -3.12 -0.79
CA PHE A 72 -7.64 -2.73 0.54
C PHE A 72 -6.88 -3.50 1.63
N ILE A 73 -6.58 -2.78 2.72
CA ILE A 73 -5.90 -3.35 3.88
C ILE A 73 -6.86 -4.25 4.64
N ASP A 74 -6.40 -5.44 5.02
CA ASP A 74 -7.11 -6.33 5.94
C ASP A 74 -6.82 -5.91 7.39
N GLU A 75 -7.86 -5.44 8.08
CA GLU A 75 -7.78 -4.93 9.45
C GLU A 75 -7.33 -6.00 10.44
N GLU A 76 -7.89 -7.22 10.37
CA GLU A 76 -7.58 -8.28 11.32
C GLU A 76 -6.11 -8.68 11.22
N ARG A 77 -5.62 -8.82 9.99
CA ARG A 77 -4.24 -9.16 9.67
C ARG A 77 -3.25 -8.08 10.12
N LEU A 78 -3.62 -6.81 9.96
CA LEU A 78 -2.82 -5.68 10.42
C LEU A 78 -2.75 -5.63 11.94
N LEU A 79 -3.89 -5.78 12.62
CA LEU A 79 -3.99 -5.77 14.07
C LEU A 79 -3.20 -6.93 14.69
N ASP A 80 -3.28 -8.13 14.13
CA ASP A 80 -2.56 -9.28 14.65
C ASP A 80 -1.05 -9.14 14.53
N SER A 81 -0.56 -8.67 13.37
CA SER A 81 0.86 -8.39 13.16
C SER A 81 1.36 -7.32 14.13
N THR A 82 0.54 -6.29 14.36
CA THR A 82 0.84 -5.20 15.30
C THR A 82 0.85 -5.69 16.76
N LYS A 83 -0.10 -6.54 17.17
CA LYS A 83 -0.18 -7.10 18.52
C LYS A 83 1.03 -7.98 18.86
N MET A 84 1.56 -8.73 17.89
CA MET A 84 2.77 -9.53 18.09
C MET A 84 3.96 -8.64 18.45
N ILE A 85 4.18 -7.58 17.67
CA ILE A 85 5.28 -6.63 17.89
C ILE A 85 5.05 -5.72 19.09
N LYS A 86 3.79 -5.43 19.43
CA LYS A 86 3.46 -4.63 20.61
C LYS A 86 4.01 -5.26 21.91
N LYS A 87 4.20 -6.58 21.94
CA LYS A 87 4.84 -7.30 23.05
C LYS A 87 6.36 -7.11 23.11
N GLU A 88 6.99 -6.76 21.99
CA GLU A 88 8.45 -6.56 21.87
C GLU A 88 8.85 -5.08 22.01
N LEU A 89 7.88 -4.17 22.18
CA LEU A 89 8.15 -2.75 22.38
C LEU A 89 8.78 -2.49 23.74
N THR A 90 9.68 -1.50 23.76
CA THR A 90 10.22 -0.97 25.01
C THR A 90 9.17 -0.18 25.78
N GLU A 91 9.31 -0.09 27.10
CA GLU A 91 8.35 0.62 27.97
C GLU A 91 8.14 2.08 27.56
N GLU A 92 9.21 2.76 27.11
CA GLU A 92 9.17 4.13 26.60
C GLU A 92 8.33 4.25 25.32
N GLU A 93 8.42 3.27 24.42
CA GLU A 93 7.64 3.25 23.19
C GLU A 93 6.19 2.88 23.43
N ALA A 94 5.92 1.96 24.36
CA ALA A 94 4.58 1.61 24.79
C ALA A 94 3.87 2.80 25.44
N LYS A 95 4.58 3.61 26.23
CA LYS A 95 4.04 4.83 26.85
C LYS A 95 3.61 5.89 25.82
N ARG A 96 4.28 5.96 24.67
CA ARG A 96 3.89 6.85 23.56
C ARG A 96 2.67 6.36 22.78
N ASN A 97 2.27 5.11 22.97
CA ASN A 97 1.07 4.52 22.37
C ASN A 97 0.00 4.19 23.43
N PRO A 98 -0.51 5.19 24.18
CA PRO A 98 -1.57 4.95 25.14
C PRO A 98 -2.87 4.60 24.40
N GLU A 99 -3.55 3.56 24.87
CA GLU A 99 -4.90 3.23 24.42
C GLU A 99 -5.88 4.18 25.10
N ASN A 100 -6.17 5.31 24.45
CA ASN A 100 -7.23 6.20 24.90
C ASN A 100 -8.56 5.58 24.48
N VAL A 101 -9.23 4.96 25.45
CA VAL A 101 -10.64 4.57 25.28
C VAL A 101 -11.45 5.83 25.52
N ASP A 102 -11.96 6.42 24.43
CA ASP A 102 -12.95 7.48 24.52
C ASP A 102 -14.16 6.94 25.30
N LYS A 103 -14.44 7.55 26.45
CA LYS A 103 -15.57 7.17 27.33
C LYS A 103 -16.89 7.76 26.86
#